data_AF-A0A7J9IDR5-F1
#
_entry.id   AF-A0A7J9IDR5-F1
#
_cell.length_a   1.000
_cell.length_b   1.000
_cell.length_c   1.000
_cell.angle_alpha   90.00
_cell.angle_beta   90.00
_cell.angle_gamma   90.00
#
_symmetry.space_group_name_H-M   'P 1'
#
loop_
_entity.id
_entity.type
_entity.pdbx_description
1 polymer ?
#
loop_
_entity_poly.entity_id
_entity_poly.type
_entity_poly.pdbx_seq_one_letter_code
_entity_poly.pdbx_strand_id
1 'polypeptide(L)'
;MPEAHLDPTKELARMIAEKKYEEAFTSALHRSDVSIVSWLCSQVNLQGILSMKPCPLNQGVLLALFQQLACDINKETSRKLVWMTDVAVAIIPSDPTIAMHVVPIFRQVSQIVDHLQSMSTTSASETASIRVLKFVINSVLNCK
;
A
#
# COMPACT_ATOMS: atom_id res chain seq x y z
N MET A 1 4.89 11.34 37.03
CA MET A 1 5.85 11.20 35.92
C MET A 1 5.05 11.24 34.64
N PRO A 2 5.33 12.14 33.67
CA PRO A 2 4.55 12.17 32.44
C PRO A 2 4.96 10.96 31.60
N GLU A 3 4.00 10.11 31.28
CA GLU A 3 4.14 9.06 30.28
C GLU A 3 4.61 9.71 28.98
N ALA A 4 5.88 9.49 28.63
CA ALA A 4 6.40 9.86 27.34
C ALA A 4 5.66 9.03 26.30
N HIS A 5 4.55 9.56 25.80
CA HIS A 5 3.93 9.13 24.55
C HIS A 5 5.03 9.23 23.48
N LEU A 6 5.77 8.14 23.29
CA LEU A 6 6.73 8.01 22.20
C LEU A 6 5.93 8.21 20.91
N ASP A 7 6.20 9.31 20.21
CA ASP A 7 5.59 9.59 18.92
C ASP A 7 5.77 8.34 18.04
N PRO A 8 4.68 7.76 17.51
CA PRO A 8 4.76 6.51 16.76
C PRO A 8 5.71 6.62 15.55
N THR A 9 5.83 7.82 15.00
CA THR A 9 6.74 8.15 13.90
C THR A 9 8.21 8.07 14.28
N LYS A 10 8.60 8.35 15.54
CA LYS A 10 10.00 8.24 15.99
C LYS A 10 10.47 6.79 15.98
N GLU A 11 9.62 5.89 16.47
CA GLU A 11 9.95 4.46 16.51
C GLU A 11 10.00 3.88 15.09
N LEU A 12 9.05 4.25 14.22
CA LEU A 12 9.09 3.87 12.81
C LEU A 12 10.34 4.42 12.10
N ALA A 13 10.71 5.68 12.36
CA ALA A 13 11.93 6.28 11.78
C ALA A 13 13.18 5.53 12.21
N ARG A 14 13.26 5.09 13.48
CA ARG A 14 14.35 4.26 13.98
C ARG A 14 14.41 2.92 13.25
N MET A 15 13.28 2.25 13.06
CA MET A 15 13.21 0.98 12.30
C MET A 15 13.65 1.16 10.84
N ILE A 16 13.24 2.25 10.18
CA ILE A 16 13.67 2.57 8.81
C ILE A 16 15.19 2.77 8.75
N ALA A 17 15.78 3.49 9.71
CA ALA A 17 17.23 3.73 9.77
C ALA A 17 18.01 2.42 9.98
N GLU A 18 17.45 1.48 10.76
CA GLU A 18 17.98 0.13 10.96
C GLU A 18 17.70 -0.81 9.77
N LYS A 19 17.05 -0.33 8.70
CA LYS A 19 16.59 -1.12 7.54
C LYS A 19 15.61 -2.24 7.90
N LYS A 20 14.94 -2.14 9.04
CA LYS A 20 13.88 -3.04 9.50
C LYS A 20 12.55 -2.66 8.84
N TYR A 21 12.51 -2.74 7.52
CA TYR A 21 11.35 -2.28 6.75
C TYR A 21 10.09 -3.09 7.08
N GLU A 22 10.20 -4.43 7.17
CA GLU A 22 9.05 -5.27 7.51
C GLU A 22 8.42 -4.89 8.84
N GLU A 23 9.24 -4.73 9.88
CA GLU A 23 8.78 -4.35 11.22
C GLU A 23 8.12 -2.96 11.20
N ALA A 24 8.71 -2.00 10.48
CA ALA A 24 8.15 -0.66 10.34
C ALA A 24 6.77 -0.69 9.67
N PHE A 25 6.64 -1.36 8.52
CA PHE A 25 5.36 -1.48 7.82
C PHE A 25 4.33 -2.25 8.65
N THR A 26 4.73 -3.36 9.27
CA THR A 26 3.86 -4.14 10.15
C THR A 26 3.35 -3.29 11.31
N SER A 27 4.22 -2.53 11.98
CA SER A 27 3.84 -1.66 13.10
C SER A 27 2.90 -0.53 12.65
N ALA A 28 3.15 0.09 11.48
CA ALA A 28 2.28 1.11 10.92
C ALA A 28 0.89 0.54 10.58
N LEU A 29 0.84 -0.65 9.96
CA LEU A 29 -0.41 -1.31 9.57
C LEU A 29 -1.25 -1.71 10.80
N HIS A 30 -0.64 -2.19 11.88
CA HIS A 30 -1.34 -2.56 13.12
C HIS A 30 -2.00 -1.38 13.82
N ARG A 31 -1.54 -0.15 13.58
CA ARG A 31 -2.12 1.06 14.18
C ARG A 31 -3.42 1.49 13.53
N SER A 32 -3.81 0.88 12.41
CA SER A 32 -5.04 1.18 11.65
C SER A 32 -5.21 2.68 11.32
N ASP A 33 -4.09 3.41 11.25
CA ASP A 33 -4.06 4.84 10.89
C ASP A 33 -3.39 5.01 9.53
N VAL A 34 -4.21 5.31 8.52
CA VAL A 34 -3.75 5.45 7.14
C VAL A 34 -2.84 6.66 6.96
N SER A 35 -2.93 7.65 7.85
CA SER A 35 -2.03 8.82 7.85
C SER A 35 -0.60 8.40 8.20
N ILE A 36 -0.44 7.47 9.14
CA ILE A 36 0.87 6.93 9.53
C ILE A 36 1.45 6.07 8.40
N VAL A 37 0.62 5.28 7.71
CA VAL A 37 1.06 4.49 6.55
C VAL A 37 1.49 5.39 5.39
N SER A 38 0.72 6.44 5.09
CA SER A 38 1.07 7.40 4.04
C SER A 38 2.34 8.18 4.39
N TRP A 39 2.50 8.56 5.66
CA TRP A 39 3.74 9.15 6.17
C TRP A 39 4.92 8.20 5.99
N LEU A 40 4.79 6.93 6.38
CA LEU A 40 5.84 5.91 6.26
C LEU A 40 6.27 5.73 4.80
N CYS A 41 5.31 5.56 3.88
CA CYS A 41 5.57 5.49 2.44
C CYS A 41 6.29 6.74 1.90
N SER A 42 6.05 7.91 2.50
CA SER A 42 6.74 9.16 2.15
C SER A 42 8.15 9.26 2.72
N GLN A 43 8.48 8.54 3.80
CA GLN A 43 9.82 8.53 4.39
C GLN A 43 10.78 7.57 3.69
N VAL A 44 10.25 6.59 2.95
CA VAL A 44 11.06 5.54 2.32
C VAL A 44 10.96 5.58 0.79
N ASN A 45 12.00 5.09 0.12
CA ASN A 45 11.88 4.76 -1.31
C ASN A 45 11.14 3.42 -1.46
N LEU A 46 9.80 3.47 -1.49
CA LEU A 46 8.96 2.27 -1.57
C LEU A 46 9.32 1.39 -2.78
N GLN A 47 9.45 1.97 -3.97
CA GLN A 47 9.84 1.25 -5.18
C GLN A 47 11.22 0.57 -5.02
N GLY A 48 12.17 1.27 -4.40
CA GLY A 48 13.50 0.73 -4.11
C GLY A 48 13.46 -0.46 -3.15
N ILE A 49 12.63 -0.39 -2.10
CA ILE A 49 12.40 -1.49 -1.15
C ILE A 49 11.81 -2.70 -1.86
N LEU A 50 10.74 -2.50 -2.65
CA LEU A 50 10.06 -3.57 -3.38
C LEU A 50 10.94 -4.23 -4.45
N SER A 51 11.96 -3.53 -4.94
CA SER A 51 12.92 -4.02 -5.93
C SER A 51 14.10 -4.81 -5.32
N MET A 52 14.25 -4.81 -3.99
CA MET A 52 15.29 -5.57 -3.32
C MET A 52 15.07 -7.09 -3.49
N LYS A 53 16.17 -7.86 -3.52
CA LYS A 53 16.13 -9.32 -3.65
C LYS A 53 16.92 -9.98 -2.51
N PRO A 54 16.27 -10.76 -1.61
CA PRO A 54 14.83 -10.97 -1.53
C PRO A 54 14.07 -9.69 -1.13
N CYS A 55 12.79 -9.58 -1.52
CA CYS A 55 11.95 -8.45 -1.11
C CYS A 55 11.81 -8.49 0.42
N PRO A 56 12.09 -7.38 1.14
CA PRO A 56 12.07 -7.37 2.59
C PRO A 56 10.65 -7.34 3.18
N LEU A 57 9.60 -7.21 2.37
CA LEU A 57 8.21 -7.19 2.82
C LEU A 57 7.51 -8.50 2.46
N ASN A 58 6.94 -9.18 3.45
CA ASN A 58 6.10 -10.35 3.19
C ASN A 58 4.78 -10.00 2.47
N GLN A 59 4.17 -11.02 1.85
CA GLN A 59 2.96 -10.87 1.05
C GLN A 59 1.74 -10.37 1.85
N GLY A 60 1.64 -10.73 3.13
CA GLY A 60 0.58 -10.22 4.02
C GLY A 60 0.70 -8.72 4.26
N VAL A 61 1.91 -8.24 4.51
CA VAL A 61 2.23 -6.81 4.66
C VAL A 61 1.96 -6.05 3.36
N LEU A 62 2.35 -6.59 2.21
CA LEU A 62 2.07 -5.99 0.91
C LEU A 62 0.56 -5.87 0.66
N LEU A 63 -0.20 -6.93 0.92
CA LEU A 63 -1.65 -6.93 0.71
C LEU A 63 -2.38 -5.97 1.65
N ALA A 64 -1.97 -5.93 2.92
CA ALA A 64 -2.52 -5.00 3.90
C ALA A 64 -2.15 -3.53 3.58
N LEU A 65 -0.92 -3.29 3.10
CA LEU A 65 -0.48 -1.98 2.62
C LEU A 65 -1.31 -1.53 1.42
N PHE A 66 -1.51 -2.41 0.45
CA PHE A 66 -2.36 -2.15 -0.71
C PHE A 66 -3.78 -1.77 -0.30
N GLN A 67 -4.37 -2.50 0.64
CA GLN A 67 -5.70 -2.22 1.17
C GLN A 67 -5.76 -0.88 1.92
N GLN A 68 -4.79 -0.60 2.80
CA GLN A 68 -4.80 0.65 3.56
C GLN A 68 -4.65 1.88 2.67
N LEU A 69 -3.76 1.84 1.66
CA LEU A 69 -3.58 2.95 0.73
C LEU A 69 -4.84 3.25 -0.08
N ALA A 70 -5.69 2.25 -0.33
CA ALA A 70 -6.98 2.45 -1.00
C ALA A 70 -8.02 3.13 -0.10
N CYS A 71 -7.98 2.89 1.23
CA CYS A 71 -9.03 3.27 2.17
C CYS A 71 -9.39 4.77 2.13
N ASP A 72 -8.40 5.64 1.99
CA ASP A 72 -8.56 7.09 1.88
C ASP A 72 -7.82 7.66 0.65
N ILE A 73 -7.93 6.96 -0.49
CA ILE A 73 -7.26 7.32 -1.75
C ILE A 73 -7.51 8.76 -2.22
N ASN A 74 -8.59 9.39 -1.76
CA ASN A 74 -8.91 10.80 -2.04
C ASN A 74 -7.91 11.79 -1.41
N LYS A 75 -7.15 11.37 -0.40
CA LYS A 75 -6.05 12.15 0.19
C LYS A 75 -4.76 11.74 -0.50
N GLU A 76 -4.06 12.70 -1.11
CA GLU A 76 -2.79 12.45 -1.81
C GLU A 76 -2.91 11.45 -2.97
N THR A 77 -4.04 11.52 -3.69
CA THR A 77 -4.45 10.60 -4.76
C THR A 77 -3.32 10.24 -5.72
N SER A 78 -2.67 11.24 -6.30
CA SER A 78 -1.53 11.04 -7.21
C SER A 78 -0.43 10.15 -6.61
N ARG A 79 -0.03 10.37 -5.35
CA ARG A 79 1.04 9.58 -4.69
C ARG A 79 0.56 8.17 -4.35
N LYS A 80 -0.65 8.04 -3.81
CA LYS A 80 -1.21 6.73 -3.45
C LYS A 80 -1.42 5.84 -4.65
N LEU A 81 -1.87 6.37 -5.78
CA LEU A 81 -1.99 5.60 -7.02
C LEU A 81 -0.66 5.00 -7.48
N VAL A 82 0.44 5.75 -7.34
CA VAL A 82 1.79 5.25 -7.66
C VAL A 82 2.19 4.15 -6.68
N TRP A 83 2.13 4.41 -5.37
CA TRP A 83 2.48 3.42 -4.35
C TRP A 83 1.63 2.15 -4.45
N MET A 84 0.33 2.28 -4.69
CA MET A 84 -0.57 1.15 -4.87
C MET A 84 -0.20 0.32 -6.10
N THR A 85 0.21 0.97 -7.20
CA THR A 85 0.65 0.26 -8.40
C THR A 85 1.94 -0.51 -8.12
N ASP A 86 2.93 0.11 -7.48
CA ASP A 86 4.19 -0.54 -7.12
C ASP A 86 3.95 -1.75 -6.20
N VAL A 87 3.11 -1.58 -5.18
CA VAL A 87 2.76 -2.66 -4.23
C VAL A 87 1.98 -3.76 -4.93
N ALA A 88 1.00 -3.43 -5.79
CA ALA A 88 0.20 -4.42 -6.51
C ALA A 88 1.04 -5.30 -7.44
N VAL A 89 2.09 -4.75 -8.07
CA VAL A 89 3.02 -5.51 -8.92
C VAL A 89 3.91 -6.46 -8.09
N ALA A 90 4.19 -6.11 -6.83
CA ALA A 90 4.97 -6.96 -5.93
C ALA A 90 4.15 -8.09 -5.26
N ILE A 91 2.82 -8.04 -5.37
CA ILE A 91 1.94 -9.08 -4.81
C ILE A 91 1.96 -10.32 -5.70
N ILE A 92 2.14 -11.48 -5.07
CA ILE A 92 2.12 -12.80 -5.70
C ILE A 92 0.78 -13.47 -5.33
N PRO A 93 -0.24 -13.47 -6.22
CA PRO A 93 -1.59 -13.92 -5.86
C PRO A 93 -1.70 -15.40 -5.51
N SER A 94 -0.75 -16.21 -5.97
CA SER A 94 -0.65 -17.64 -5.69
C SER A 94 0.00 -17.94 -4.33
N ASP A 95 0.48 -16.92 -3.61
CA ASP A 95 1.11 -17.10 -2.31
C ASP A 95 0.08 -17.61 -1.26
N PRO A 96 0.38 -18.71 -0.56
CA PRO A 96 -0.55 -19.35 0.36
C PRO A 96 -0.91 -18.46 1.57
N THR A 97 -0.02 -17.55 1.99
CA THR A 97 -0.25 -16.65 3.13
C THR A 97 -1.40 -15.68 2.86
N ILE A 98 -1.63 -15.31 1.60
CA ILE A 98 -2.67 -14.34 1.23
C ILE A 98 -3.80 -14.90 0.37
N ALA A 99 -3.75 -16.20 0.02
CA ALA A 99 -4.67 -16.83 -0.94
C ALA A 99 -6.17 -16.60 -0.63
N MET A 100 -6.55 -16.57 0.64
CA MET A 100 -7.95 -16.33 1.06
C MET A 100 -8.35 -14.85 1.08
N HIS A 101 -7.38 -13.93 1.12
CA HIS A 101 -7.61 -12.49 1.27
C HIS A 101 -7.40 -11.70 -0.02
N VAL A 102 -6.61 -12.22 -0.96
CA VAL A 102 -6.21 -11.49 -2.17
C VAL A 102 -7.42 -11.06 -3.01
N VAL A 103 -8.32 -11.98 -3.34
CA VAL A 103 -9.50 -11.68 -4.18
C VAL A 103 -10.44 -10.64 -3.56
N PRO A 104 -10.92 -10.81 -2.30
CA PRO A 104 -11.84 -9.84 -1.72
C PRO A 104 -11.21 -8.44 -1.61
N ILE A 105 -9.92 -8.36 -1.26
CA ILE A 105 -9.20 -7.08 -1.17
C ILE A 105 -9.06 -6.44 -2.55
N PHE A 106 -8.62 -7.18 -3.58
CA PHE A 106 -8.48 -6.62 -4.93
C PHE A 106 -9.81 -6.15 -5.52
N ARG A 107 -10.92 -6.86 -5.26
CA ARG A 107 -12.26 -6.41 -5.65
C ARG A 107 -12.68 -5.14 -4.93
N GLN A 108 -12.44 -5.07 -3.62
CA GLN A 108 -12.73 -3.87 -2.83
C GLN A 108 -11.96 -2.66 -3.38
N VAL A 109 -10.66 -2.82 -3.65
CA VAL A 109 -9.83 -1.75 -4.22
C VAL A 109 -10.32 -1.34 -5.61
N SER A 110 -10.72 -2.30 -6.46
CA SER A 110 -11.31 -1.98 -7.77
C SER A 110 -12.51 -1.04 -7.64
N GLN A 111 -13.45 -1.35 -6.74
CA GLN A 111 -14.65 -0.54 -6.51
C GLN A 111 -14.30 0.89 -6.04
N ILE A 112 -13.31 1.01 -5.16
CA ILE A 112 -12.83 2.32 -4.68
C ILE A 112 -12.25 3.14 -5.85
N VAL A 113 -11.42 2.51 -6.67
CA VAL A 113 -10.78 3.19 -7.82
C VAL A 113 -11.81 3.50 -8.92
N ASP A 114 -12.82 2.66 -9.12
CA ASP A 114 -13.96 2.92 -10.01
C ASP A 114 -14.75 4.17 -9.55
N HIS A 115 -15.01 4.28 -8.26
CA HIS A 115 -15.68 5.43 -7.67
C HIS A 115 -14.84 6.71 -7.81
N LEU A 116 -13.53 6.64 -7.53
CA LEU A 116 -12.62 7.77 -7.72
C LEU A 116 -12.65 8.29 -9.16
N GLN A 117 -12.69 7.40 -10.15
CA GLN A 117 -12.73 7.78 -11.56
C GLN A 117 -14.07 8.42 -11.96
N SER A 118 -15.19 8.02 -11.36
CA SER A 118 -16.51 8.56 -11.70
C SER A 118 -16.76 9.98 -11.15
N MET A 119 -16.05 10.38 -10.10
CA MET A 119 -16.23 11.69 -9.46
C MET A 119 -15.68 12.89 -10.27
N SER A 120 -15.11 12.69 -11.47
CA SER A 120 -14.67 13.75 -12.41
C SER A 120 -13.62 14.75 -11.89
N THR A 121 -13.00 14.50 -10.73
CA THR A 121 -11.98 15.36 -10.11
C THR A 121 -10.54 14.91 -10.41
N THR A 122 -10.35 13.84 -11.18
CA THR A 122 -9.02 13.26 -11.44
C THR A 122 -8.33 13.94 -12.62
N SER A 123 -7.04 14.23 -12.47
CA SER A 123 -6.19 14.76 -13.52
C SER A 123 -5.89 13.71 -14.61
N ALA A 124 -5.35 14.16 -15.74
CA ALA A 124 -4.92 13.25 -16.82
C ALA A 124 -3.86 12.24 -16.35
N SER A 125 -2.92 12.67 -15.49
CA SER A 125 -1.89 11.81 -14.92
C SER A 125 -2.51 10.75 -13.98
N GLU A 126 -3.43 11.15 -13.12
CA GLU A 126 -4.13 10.22 -12.23
C GLU A 126 -4.99 9.24 -13.02
N THR A 127 -5.64 9.69 -14.10
CA THR A 127 -6.38 8.81 -15.01
C THR A 127 -5.47 7.74 -15.63
N ALA A 128 -4.24 8.10 -16.02
CA ALA A 128 -3.28 7.12 -16.52
C ALA A 128 -2.89 6.10 -15.44
N SER A 129 -2.54 6.56 -14.23
CA SER A 129 -2.21 5.69 -13.11
C SER A 129 -3.38 4.77 -12.71
N ILE A 130 -4.61 5.28 -12.71
CA ILE A 130 -5.83 4.50 -12.45
C ILE A 130 -5.97 3.38 -13.48
N ARG A 131 -5.75 3.65 -14.77
CA ARG A 131 -5.84 2.61 -15.81
C ARG A 131 -4.81 1.51 -15.60
N VAL A 132 -3.56 1.88 -15.28
CA VAL A 132 -2.50 0.91 -14.99
C VAL A 132 -2.87 0.06 -13.77
N LEU A 133 -3.29 0.71 -12.67
CA LEU A 133 -3.70 0.01 -11.46
C LEU A 133 -4.87 -0.96 -11.72
N LYS A 134 -5.90 -0.52 -12.45
CA LYS A 134 -7.02 -1.39 -12.86
C LYS A 134 -6.56 -2.56 -13.72
N PHE A 135 -5.62 -2.36 -14.62
CA PHE A 135 -5.05 -3.44 -15.44
C PHE A 135 -4.37 -4.50 -14.56
N VAL A 136 -3.55 -4.08 -13.59
CA VAL A 136 -2.90 -5.00 -12.64
C VAL A 136 -3.95 -5.74 -11.81
N ILE A 137 -4.96 -5.02 -11.28
CA ILE A 137 -6.05 -5.63 -10.50
C ILE A 137 -6.79 -6.69 -11.32
N ASN A 138 -7.17 -6.36 -12.56
CA ASN A 138 -7.88 -7.28 -13.44
C ASN A 138 -7.01 -8.49 -13.81
N SER A 139 -5.71 -8.29 -14.04
CA SER A 139 -4.78 -9.41 -14.26
C SER A 139 -4.78 -10.38 -13.07
N VAL A 140 -4.66 -9.86 -11.85
CA VAL A 140 -4.67 -10.68 -10.63
C VAL A 140 -6.00 -11.39 -10.42
N LEU A 141 -7.12 -10.72 -10.67
CA LEU A 141 -8.45 -11.31 -10.51
C LEU A 141 -8.78 -12.36 -11.58
N ASN A 142 -8.21 -12.24 -12.79
CA ASN A 142 -8.43 -13.15 -13.91
C ASN A 142 -7.38 -14.28 -14.00
N CYS A 143 -6.29 -14.22 -13.24
CA CYS A 143 -5.30 -15.32 -13.14
C CYS A 143 -5.81 -16.53 -12.33
N LYS A 144 -7.12 -16.79 -12.33
CA LYS A 144 -7.76 -17.95 -11.68
C LYS A 144 -8.32 -18.92 -12.69
#